data_AF-A0A8J2K268-F1
#
_entry.id   AF-A0A8J2K268-F1
#
_cell.length_a   1.000
_cell.length_b   1.000
_cell.length_c   1.000
_cell.angle_alpha   90.00
_cell.angle_beta   90.00
_cell.angle_gamma   90.00
#
_symmetry.space_group_name_H-M   'P 1'
#
loop_
_entity.id
_entity.type
_entity.pdbx_description
1 polymer ?
#
loop_
_entity_poly.entity_id
_entity_poly.type
_entity_poly.pdbx_seq_one_letter_code
_entity_poly.pdbx_strand_id
1 'polypeptide(L)'
;MDFSLSVLVLAQAVPITIVGWLEKFRGEANTEEAPADIETTQRTIEQWDQQRETVLQVCLGNSGDGQRLLQDLRNSGLTMETDNTGSFEALEAAMRTLERQRNELEELWESRKIKLDLCLQLRLFERDALEITSQLDHWQEKLQQDDTNREITEGLAHFEQTLRLHNDNVSRVQNSVFQVIQRGQELFQVFERSGITLMASNQISAQTRVQVLLEYVHEKDMDFEELAEVKRARLQQIIQLVQLQNEANQVISWIRNGETMLAASFAFPSSLQEAEQMKKDHEKFQVALEKTHNFAVQVNLKAEALIGGNHYDAPGVKKISDEVASRWLQLIHAAEERNKLFTTALSFYKTAEQVCSVLDSLEREYKRDEDYCLLDSKIPAANGPGPVGADKTGQLKVLINKHQEQKEAFMKACTHARGLARNFLKICQRASYSFHVEPGLVPPESKVKAILDKLLNQENKVMQFWTSRKKHLDQCLQYVMFEWV
;
A
#
# COMPACT_ATOMS: atom_id res chain seq x y z
N MET A 1 99.73 19.85 8.94
CA MET A 1 99.87 19.56 7.50
C MET A 1 98.64 18.85 6.93
N ASP A 2 97.51 18.76 7.65
CA ASP A 2 96.30 18.03 7.19
C ASP A 2 95.15 18.90 6.65
N PHE A 3 95.19 20.22 6.83
CA PHE A 3 94.12 21.09 6.32
C PHE A 3 93.94 20.99 4.80
N SER A 4 95.03 20.86 4.05
CA SER A 4 94.98 20.77 2.58
C SER A 4 94.23 19.52 2.10
N LEU A 5 94.44 18.37 2.74
CA LEU A 5 93.75 17.13 2.35
C LEU A 5 92.25 17.19 2.68
N SER A 6 91.90 17.65 3.89
CA SER A 6 90.50 17.78 4.32
C SER A 6 89.73 18.83 3.51
N VAL A 7 90.37 19.96 3.21
CA VAL A 7 89.82 20.99 2.31
C VAL A 7 89.63 20.43 0.91
N LEU A 8 90.59 19.66 0.38
CA LEU A 8 90.51 19.10 -0.97
C LEU A 8 89.44 18.00 -1.08
N VAL A 9 89.27 17.17 -0.05
CA VAL A 9 88.19 16.17 0.01
C VAL A 9 86.81 16.83 0.05
N LEU A 10 86.61 17.85 0.90
CA LEU A 10 85.33 18.58 0.94
C LEU A 10 85.10 19.46 -0.31
N ALA A 11 86.15 20.02 -0.88
CA ALA A 11 86.05 20.89 -2.05
C ALA A 11 85.90 20.13 -3.37
N GLN A 12 86.33 18.86 -3.45
CA GLN A 12 86.34 18.10 -4.69
C GLN A 12 85.53 16.79 -4.62
N ALA A 13 85.75 15.93 -3.61
CA ALA A 13 85.16 14.60 -3.59
C ALA A 13 83.68 14.59 -3.16
N VAL A 14 83.30 15.44 -2.20
CA VAL A 14 81.92 15.51 -1.71
C VAL A 14 80.95 16.05 -2.79
N PRO A 15 81.25 17.16 -3.49
CA PRO A 15 80.39 17.62 -4.59
C PRO A 15 80.19 16.56 -5.68
N ILE A 16 81.21 15.78 -6.02
CA ILE A 16 81.11 14.70 -7.02
C ILE A 16 80.13 13.61 -6.57
N THR A 17 80.21 13.22 -5.29
CA THR A 17 79.33 12.18 -4.73
C THR A 17 77.86 12.62 -4.73
N ILE A 18 77.59 13.88 -4.35
CA ILE A 18 76.24 14.45 -4.35
C ILE A 18 75.72 14.65 -5.78
N VAL A 19 76.58 15.01 -6.75
CA VAL A 19 76.21 15.05 -8.17
C VAL A 19 75.77 13.67 -8.67
N GLY A 20 76.48 12.60 -8.30
CA GLY A 20 76.08 11.24 -8.66
C GLY A 20 74.70 10.85 -8.12
N TRP A 21 74.38 11.27 -6.89
CA TRP A 21 73.03 11.10 -6.33
C TRP A 21 71.99 11.96 -7.05
N LEU A 22 72.30 13.22 -7.37
CA LEU A 22 71.41 14.08 -8.16
C LEU A 22 71.10 13.48 -9.53
N GLU A 23 72.09 12.93 -10.23
CA GLU A 23 71.88 12.27 -11.53
C GLU A 23 70.98 11.03 -11.38
N LYS A 24 71.25 10.20 -10.38
CA LYS A 24 70.42 9.03 -10.06
C LYS A 24 68.98 9.42 -9.76
N PHE A 25 68.77 10.35 -8.82
CA PHE A 25 67.44 10.78 -8.40
C PHE A 25 66.70 11.55 -9.48
N ARG A 26 67.39 12.30 -10.35
CA ARG A 26 66.77 12.92 -11.53
C ARG A 26 66.25 11.86 -12.50
N GLY A 27 67.01 10.78 -12.71
CA GLY A 27 66.55 9.63 -13.48
C GLY A 27 65.29 8.99 -12.89
N GLU A 28 65.30 8.73 -11.57
CA GLU A 28 64.17 8.11 -10.87
C GLU A 28 62.95 9.04 -10.75
N ALA A 29 63.15 10.36 -10.65
CA ALA A 29 62.10 11.37 -10.64
C ALA A 29 61.39 11.51 -12.00
N ASN A 30 62.11 11.21 -13.09
CA ASN A 30 61.59 11.19 -14.45
C ASN A 30 60.82 9.90 -14.80
N THR A 31 60.82 8.90 -13.92
CA THR A 31 59.99 7.70 -14.13
C THR A 31 58.51 8.06 -13.98
N GLU A 32 57.81 8.10 -15.11
CA GLU A 32 56.37 8.40 -15.19
C GLU A 32 55.47 7.18 -14.98
N GLU A 33 56.03 5.96 -15.06
CA GLU A 33 55.27 4.73 -14.87
C GLU A 33 55.04 4.44 -13.37
N ALA A 34 53.77 4.23 -13.01
CA ALA A 34 53.34 3.82 -11.68
C ALA A 34 53.79 2.36 -11.40
N PRO A 35 54.37 2.06 -10.22
CA PRO A 35 54.53 0.69 -9.75
C PRO A 35 53.25 -0.15 -9.92
N ALA A 36 53.42 -1.45 -10.20
CA ALA A 36 52.34 -2.30 -10.70
C ALA A 36 51.24 -2.58 -9.68
N ASP A 37 51.58 -2.62 -8.38
CA ASP A 37 50.65 -2.99 -7.32
C ASP A 37 50.91 -2.19 -6.02
N ILE A 38 50.02 -2.38 -5.04
CA ILE A 38 50.08 -1.68 -3.74
C ILE A 38 51.37 -2.02 -3.00
N GLU A 39 51.77 -3.28 -2.96
CA GLU A 39 52.93 -3.75 -2.20
C GLU A 39 54.24 -3.20 -2.77
N THR A 40 54.40 -3.23 -4.09
CA THR A 40 55.54 -2.65 -4.80
C THR A 40 55.58 -1.14 -4.66
N THR A 41 54.42 -0.47 -4.68
CA THR A 41 54.35 0.98 -4.42
C THR A 41 54.82 1.31 -3.00
N GLN A 42 54.30 0.61 -1.99
CA GLN A 42 54.69 0.80 -0.59
C GLN A 42 56.17 0.51 -0.37
N ARG A 43 56.68 -0.60 -0.91
CA ARG A 43 58.10 -0.93 -0.84
C ARG A 43 58.98 0.14 -1.50
N THR A 44 58.53 0.70 -2.62
CA THR A 44 59.24 1.79 -3.31
C THR A 44 59.26 3.06 -2.46
N ILE A 45 58.15 3.40 -1.79
CA ILE A 45 58.08 4.52 -0.84
C ILE A 45 59.06 4.30 0.32
N GLU A 46 59.07 3.12 0.94
CA GLU A 46 59.98 2.80 2.04
C GLU A 46 61.45 2.87 1.62
N GLN A 47 61.78 2.33 0.44
CA GLN A 47 63.13 2.41 -0.12
C GLN A 47 63.53 3.86 -0.42
N TRP A 48 62.60 4.67 -0.94
CA TRP A 48 62.83 6.08 -1.21
C TRP A 48 63.10 6.88 0.07
N ASP A 49 62.31 6.66 1.12
CA ASP A 49 62.48 7.30 2.42
C ASP A 49 63.82 6.92 3.07
N GLN A 50 64.22 5.65 3.00
CA GLN A 50 65.52 5.20 3.49
C GLN A 50 66.69 5.83 2.73
N GLN A 51 66.58 5.94 1.40
CA GLN A 51 67.61 6.58 0.57
C GLN A 51 67.72 8.08 0.86
N ARG A 52 66.57 8.78 0.98
CA ARG A 52 66.50 10.19 1.37
C ARG A 52 67.19 10.42 2.71
N GLU A 53 66.85 9.63 3.73
CA GLU A 53 67.45 9.79 5.06
C GLU A 53 68.97 9.59 5.01
N THR A 54 69.44 8.55 4.33
CA THR A 54 70.88 8.28 4.18
C THR A 54 71.62 9.44 3.51
N VAL A 55 71.09 9.96 2.42
CA VAL A 55 71.71 11.06 1.67
C VAL A 55 71.68 12.36 2.45
N LEU A 56 70.58 12.65 3.15
CA LEU A 56 70.43 13.82 4.00
C LEU A 56 71.42 13.80 5.17
N GLN A 57 71.60 12.65 5.82
CA GLN A 57 72.63 12.48 6.87
C GLN A 57 74.05 12.78 6.35
N VAL A 58 74.39 12.31 5.15
CA VAL A 58 75.70 12.60 4.55
C VAL A 58 75.85 14.09 4.21
N CYS A 59 74.81 14.73 3.67
CA CYS A 59 74.84 16.18 3.38
C CYS A 59 74.99 17.01 4.67
N LEU A 60 74.27 16.67 5.73
CA LEU A 60 74.38 17.32 7.04
C LEU A 60 75.75 17.14 7.68
N GLY A 61 76.30 15.92 7.64
CA GLY A 61 77.65 15.62 8.13
C GLY A 61 78.70 16.46 7.41
N ASN A 62 78.69 16.46 6.08
CA ASN A 62 79.65 17.22 5.28
C ASN A 62 79.50 18.75 5.46
N SER A 63 78.27 19.25 5.61
CA SER A 63 78.04 20.66 5.93
C SER A 63 78.58 21.04 7.31
N GLY A 64 78.42 20.16 8.31
CA GLY A 64 78.95 20.37 9.66
C GLY A 64 80.48 20.35 9.68
N ASP A 65 81.11 19.42 8.97
CA ASP A 65 82.56 19.32 8.87
C ASP A 65 83.16 20.49 8.07
N GLY A 66 82.48 20.94 7.00
CA GLY A 66 82.86 22.16 6.27
C GLY A 66 82.81 23.42 7.13
N GLN A 67 81.76 23.59 7.96
CA GLN A 67 81.66 24.71 8.89
C GLN A 67 82.76 24.69 9.96
N ARG A 68 83.09 23.50 10.50
CA ARG A 68 84.19 23.32 11.45
C ARG A 68 85.53 23.70 10.83
N LEU A 69 85.81 23.22 9.62
CA LEU A 69 87.05 23.53 8.89
C LEU A 69 87.18 25.02 8.55
N LEU A 70 86.09 25.69 8.15
CA LEU A 70 86.09 27.15 7.97
C LEU A 70 86.39 27.87 9.29
N GLN A 71 85.84 27.40 10.42
CA GLN A 71 86.12 27.97 11.73
C GLN A 71 87.59 27.76 12.15
N ASP A 72 88.15 26.59 11.88
CA ASP A 72 89.55 26.27 12.19
C ASP A 72 90.53 27.07 11.34
N LEU A 73 90.22 27.29 10.05
CA LEU A 73 91.01 28.18 9.18
C LEU A 73 90.98 29.62 9.68
N ARG A 74 89.80 30.13 10.10
CA ARG A 74 89.66 31.47 10.71
C ARG A 74 90.46 31.59 12.00
N ASN A 75 90.38 30.59 12.88
CA ASN A 75 91.14 30.54 14.14
C ASN A 75 92.67 30.51 13.89
N SER A 76 93.09 30.02 12.73
CA SER A 76 94.50 29.96 12.30
C SER A 76 94.99 31.25 11.61
N GLY A 77 94.16 32.30 11.53
CA GLY A 77 94.50 33.60 10.92
C GLY A 77 94.35 33.65 9.40
N LEU A 78 93.79 32.60 8.78
CA LEU A 78 93.45 32.57 7.35
C LEU A 78 92.01 33.08 7.16
N THR A 79 91.88 34.19 6.44
CA THR A 79 90.62 34.80 6.03
C THR A 79 90.63 34.99 4.51
N MET A 80 89.51 35.39 3.91
CA MET A 80 89.46 35.69 2.46
C MET A 80 90.58 36.64 1.99
N GLU A 81 91.03 37.55 2.85
CA GLU A 81 92.04 38.57 2.50
C GLU A 81 93.48 38.11 2.77
N THR A 82 93.69 37.07 3.59
CA THR A 82 95.02 36.62 4.03
C THR A 82 95.42 35.24 3.48
N ASP A 83 94.50 34.54 2.81
CA ASP A 83 94.78 33.23 2.23
C ASP A 83 95.37 33.32 0.82
N ASN A 84 96.68 33.07 0.72
CA ASN A 84 97.41 33.06 -0.55
C ASN A 84 97.22 31.77 -1.36
N THR A 85 96.57 30.75 -0.79
CA THR A 85 96.37 29.43 -1.42
C THR A 85 94.98 29.24 -2.03
N GLY A 86 94.03 30.14 -1.76
CA GLY A 86 92.65 30.06 -2.23
C GLY A 86 91.83 28.93 -1.59
N SER A 87 92.33 28.30 -0.53
CA SER A 87 91.70 27.18 0.18
C SER A 87 90.41 27.60 0.90
N PHE A 88 90.40 28.80 1.50
CA PHE A 88 89.25 29.37 2.18
C PHE A 88 88.11 29.68 1.19
N GLU A 89 88.45 30.32 0.07
CA GLU A 89 87.50 30.61 -1.01
C GLU A 89 86.97 29.33 -1.66
N ALA A 90 87.84 28.34 -1.92
CA ALA A 90 87.44 27.05 -2.46
C ALA A 90 86.50 26.27 -1.51
N LEU A 91 86.77 26.28 -0.20
CA LEU A 91 85.92 25.62 0.80
C LEU A 91 84.57 26.32 0.95
N GLU A 92 84.54 27.66 0.95
CA GLU A 92 83.29 28.42 1.01
C GLU A 92 82.45 28.25 -0.27
N ALA A 93 83.09 28.24 -1.44
CA ALA A 93 82.43 27.95 -2.71
C ALA A 93 81.90 26.51 -2.77
N ALA A 94 82.64 25.54 -2.22
CA ALA A 94 82.20 24.17 -2.09
C ALA A 94 80.97 24.06 -1.17
N MET A 95 80.97 24.73 -0.01
CA MET A 95 79.81 24.74 0.89
C MET A 95 78.56 25.36 0.26
N ARG A 96 78.70 26.48 -0.47
CA ARG A 96 77.58 27.06 -1.25
C ARG A 96 77.06 26.07 -2.30
N THR A 97 77.95 25.31 -2.92
CA THR A 97 77.58 24.27 -3.90
C THR A 97 76.85 23.11 -3.24
N LEU A 98 77.31 22.64 -2.08
CA LEU A 98 76.65 21.58 -1.30
C LEU A 98 75.24 22.00 -0.87
N GLU A 99 75.08 23.23 -0.41
CA GLU A 99 73.76 23.77 -0.02
C GLU A 99 72.81 23.87 -1.22
N ARG A 100 73.29 24.38 -2.37
CA ARG A 100 72.51 24.41 -3.60
C ARG A 100 72.06 23.00 -4.04
N GLN A 101 72.98 22.03 -4.02
CA GLN A 101 72.70 20.65 -4.39
C GLN A 101 71.75 19.95 -3.41
N ARG A 102 71.86 20.24 -2.11
CA ARG A 102 70.92 19.75 -1.09
C ARG A 102 69.51 20.26 -1.36
N ASN A 103 69.36 21.57 -1.61
CA ASN A 103 68.04 22.14 -1.90
C ASN A 103 67.44 21.53 -3.19
N GLU A 104 68.27 21.30 -4.21
CA GLU A 104 67.85 20.61 -5.45
C GLU A 104 67.41 19.15 -5.19
N LEU A 105 68.11 18.42 -4.30
CA LEU A 105 67.69 17.09 -3.86
C LEU A 105 66.36 17.12 -3.09
N GLU A 106 66.16 18.11 -2.23
CA GLU A 106 64.92 18.30 -1.48
C GLU A 106 63.72 18.53 -2.39
N GLU A 107 63.85 19.38 -3.41
CA GLU A 107 62.81 19.59 -4.42
C GLU A 107 62.49 18.30 -5.21
N LEU A 108 63.51 17.53 -5.60
CA LEU A 108 63.32 16.24 -6.26
C LEU A 108 62.64 15.21 -5.36
N TRP A 109 63.00 15.17 -4.07
CA TRP A 109 62.39 14.28 -3.08
C TRP A 109 60.91 14.60 -2.86
N GLU A 110 60.57 15.88 -2.70
CA GLU A 110 59.18 16.31 -2.53
C GLU A 110 58.34 15.98 -3.76
N SER A 111 58.85 16.29 -4.96
CA SER A 111 58.16 15.97 -6.22
C SER A 111 57.92 14.46 -6.36
N ARG A 112 58.95 13.64 -6.10
CA ARG A 112 58.82 12.18 -6.20
C ARG A 112 57.90 11.60 -5.14
N LYS A 113 57.93 12.13 -3.92
CA LYS A 113 57.04 11.70 -2.84
C LYS A 113 55.58 11.89 -3.24
N ILE A 114 55.21 13.07 -3.74
CA ILE A 114 53.84 13.33 -4.21
C ILE A 114 53.45 12.35 -5.32
N LYS A 115 54.34 12.07 -6.29
CA LYS A 115 54.09 11.07 -7.34
C LYS A 115 53.84 9.66 -6.78
N LEU A 116 54.65 9.23 -5.81
CA LEU A 116 54.49 7.90 -5.19
C LEU A 116 53.22 7.81 -4.33
N ASP A 117 52.87 8.87 -3.60
CA ASP A 117 51.63 8.95 -2.84
C ASP A 117 50.41 8.88 -3.76
N LEU A 118 50.42 9.58 -4.90
CA LEU A 118 49.37 9.51 -5.91
C LEU A 118 49.30 8.14 -6.59
N CYS A 119 50.44 7.49 -6.83
CA CYS A 119 50.47 6.12 -7.30
C CYS A 119 49.80 5.17 -6.29
N LEU A 120 50.10 5.31 -5.00
CA LEU A 120 49.49 4.48 -3.97
C LEU A 120 47.98 4.70 -3.90
N GLN A 121 47.52 5.95 -3.95
CA GLN A 121 46.10 6.29 -3.99
C GLN A 121 45.41 5.71 -5.23
N LEU A 122 46.05 5.78 -6.40
CA LEU A 122 45.57 5.13 -7.62
C LEU A 122 45.40 3.62 -7.41
N ARG A 123 46.41 2.90 -6.94
CA ARG A 123 46.33 1.44 -6.74
C ARG A 123 45.29 1.04 -5.70
N LEU A 124 45.12 1.83 -4.64
CA LEU A 124 44.06 1.63 -3.65
C LEU A 124 42.67 1.83 -4.27
N PHE A 125 42.48 2.90 -5.05
CA PHE A 125 41.23 3.14 -5.76
C PHE A 125 40.92 2.04 -6.77
N GLU A 126 41.91 1.58 -7.54
CA GLU A 126 41.72 0.45 -8.48
C GLU A 126 41.23 -0.81 -7.76
N ARG A 127 41.83 -1.15 -6.62
CA ARG A 127 41.39 -2.27 -5.78
C ARG A 127 39.94 -2.06 -5.32
N ASP A 128 39.64 -0.90 -4.74
CA ASP A 128 38.31 -0.61 -4.19
C ASP A 128 37.22 -0.64 -5.28
N ALA A 129 37.52 -0.11 -6.47
CA ALA A 129 36.64 -0.12 -7.63
C ALA A 129 36.36 -1.55 -8.14
N LEU A 130 37.40 -2.39 -8.22
CA LEU A 130 37.25 -3.79 -8.62
C LEU A 130 36.51 -4.62 -7.56
N GLU A 131 36.77 -4.36 -6.28
CA GLU A 131 36.09 -5.04 -5.18
C GLU A 131 34.60 -4.68 -5.15
N ILE A 132 34.24 -3.40 -5.24
CA ILE A 132 32.83 -3.00 -5.20
C ILE A 132 32.06 -3.51 -6.43
N THR A 133 32.67 -3.48 -7.61
CA THR A 133 32.02 -4.00 -8.84
C THR A 133 31.82 -5.52 -8.78
N SER A 134 32.79 -6.27 -8.27
CA SER A 134 32.61 -7.70 -8.02
C SER A 134 31.53 -7.99 -6.98
N GLN A 135 31.44 -7.16 -5.93
CA GLN A 135 30.34 -7.28 -4.97
C GLN A 135 28.99 -6.99 -5.63
N LEU A 136 28.89 -5.92 -6.44
CA LEU A 136 27.68 -5.57 -7.17
C LEU A 136 27.21 -6.73 -8.07
N ASP A 137 28.11 -7.34 -8.85
CA ASP A 137 27.80 -8.50 -9.69
C ASP A 137 27.18 -9.65 -8.86
N HIS A 138 27.78 -9.98 -7.70
CA HIS A 138 27.23 -11.00 -6.80
C HIS A 138 25.86 -10.64 -6.21
N TRP A 139 25.63 -9.37 -5.90
CA TRP A 139 24.32 -8.91 -5.43
C TRP A 139 23.28 -8.93 -6.54
N GLN A 140 23.66 -8.57 -7.77
CA GLN A 140 22.79 -8.65 -8.95
C GLN A 140 22.36 -10.11 -9.20
N GLU A 141 23.29 -11.07 -9.14
CA GLU A 141 22.97 -12.50 -9.25
C GLU A 141 21.94 -12.94 -8.19
N LYS A 142 22.11 -12.51 -6.93
CA LYS A 142 21.15 -12.81 -5.86
C LYS A 142 19.79 -12.17 -6.06
N LEU A 143 19.73 -10.95 -6.59
CA LEU A 143 18.47 -10.25 -6.86
C LEU A 143 17.69 -10.92 -7.99
N GLN A 144 18.40 -11.45 -8.98
CA GLN A 144 17.84 -12.22 -10.09
C GLN A 144 17.37 -13.62 -9.68
N GLN A 145 17.87 -14.17 -8.58
CA GLN A 145 17.34 -15.43 -8.03
C GLN A 145 15.90 -15.23 -7.55
N ASP A 146 14.99 -16.00 -8.16
CA ASP A 146 13.55 -15.84 -7.98
C ASP A 146 13.04 -16.58 -6.74
N ASP A 147 13.52 -16.17 -5.56
CA ASP A 147 13.01 -16.65 -4.26
C ASP A 147 11.61 -16.14 -3.92
N THR A 148 11.08 -15.22 -4.74
CA THR A 148 9.76 -14.60 -4.59
C THR A 148 8.58 -15.52 -4.95
N ASN A 149 8.86 -16.68 -5.54
CA ASN A 149 7.87 -17.74 -5.78
C ASN A 149 7.72 -18.72 -4.61
N ARG A 150 8.45 -18.53 -3.48
CA ARG A 150 8.11 -19.23 -2.24
C ARG A 150 6.70 -18.81 -1.83
N GLU A 151 5.87 -19.82 -1.66
CA GLU A 151 4.42 -19.73 -1.58
C GLU A 151 3.95 -18.60 -0.63
N ILE A 152 2.85 -17.95 -1.01
CA ILE A 152 2.06 -17.00 -0.17
C ILE A 152 1.61 -17.64 1.18
N THR A 153 1.96 -18.90 1.43
CA THR A 153 1.87 -19.62 2.69
C THR A 153 2.61 -18.90 3.83
N GLU A 154 3.66 -18.13 3.53
CA GLU A 154 4.36 -17.31 4.52
C GLU A 154 3.53 -16.05 4.85
N GLY A 155 3.20 -15.84 6.12
CA GLY A 155 2.30 -14.76 6.54
C GLY A 155 2.83 -13.34 6.26
N LEU A 156 1.95 -12.33 6.29
CA LEU A 156 2.24 -10.91 5.97
C LEU A 156 3.55 -10.38 6.59
N ALA A 157 3.79 -10.68 7.86
CA ALA A 157 4.98 -10.22 8.59
C ALA A 157 6.31 -10.68 7.96
N HIS A 158 6.32 -11.86 7.33
CA HIS A 158 7.51 -12.36 6.64
C HIS A 158 7.88 -11.46 5.46
N PHE A 159 6.91 -11.14 4.59
CA PHE A 159 7.17 -10.30 3.41
C PHE A 159 7.54 -8.86 3.79
N GLU A 160 6.93 -8.31 4.84
CA GLU A 160 7.31 -6.99 5.39
C GLU A 160 8.75 -6.98 5.93
N GLN A 161 9.14 -8.04 6.64
CA GLN A 161 10.51 -8.21 7.12
C GLN A 161 11.50 -8.33 5.95
N THR A 162 11.17 -9.12 4.93
CA THR A 162 12.00 -9.31 3.74
C THR A 162 12.18 -8.00 2.96
N LEU A 163 11.11 -7.22 2.78
CA LEU A 163 11.19 -5.88 2.17
C LEU A 163 12.07 -4.92 2.98
N ARG A 164 11.96 -4.95 4.32
CA ARG A 164 12.81 -4.14 5.19
C ARG A 164 14.29 -4.52 5.04
N LEU A 165 14.61 -5.80 5.13
CA LEU A 165 15.99 -6.30 5.00
C LEU A 165 16.57 -5.98 3.62
N HIS A 166 15.75 -6.08 2.56
CA HIS A 166 16.12 -5.65 1.21
C HIS A 166 16.50 -4.17 1.17
N ASN A 167 15.64 -3.28 1.68
CA ASN A 167 15.91 -1.84 1.70
C ASN A 167 17.15 -1.48 2.54
N ASP A 168 17.33 -2.12 3.69
CA ASP A 168 18.51 -1.92 4.56
C ASP A 168 19.78 -2.34 3.81
N ASN A 169 19.74 -3.45 3.08
CA ASN A 169 20.86 -3.93 2.28
C ASN A 169 21.18 -3.02 1.08
N VAL A 170 20.16 -2.59 0.32
CA VAL A 170 20.34 -1.65 -0.81
C VAL A 170 20.99 -0.36 -0.32
N SER A 171 20.49 0.20 0.79
CA SER A 171 21.07 1.42 1.39
C SER A 171 22.54 1.22 1.79
N ARG A 172 22.89 0.07 2.34
CA ARG A 172 24.27 -0.27 2.70
C ARG A 172 25.18 -0.38 1.46
N VAL A 173 24.69 -0.99 0.39
CA VAL A 173 25.43 -1.11 -0.88
C VAL A 173 25.63 0.27 -1.50
N GLN A 174 24.57 1.07 -1.65
CA GLN A 174 24.64 2.44 -2.20
C GLN A 174 25.62 3.33 -1.42
N ASN A 175 25.63 3.25 -0.08
CA ASN A 175 26.60 3.98 0.74
C ASN A 175 28.06 3.55 0.47
N SER A 176 28.28 2.27 0.17
CA SER A 176 29.62 1.74 -0.13
C SER A 176 30.07 2.19 -1.52
N VAL A 177 29.18 2.12 -2.52
CA VAL A 177 29.42 2.61 -3.89
C VAL A 177 29.70 4.11 -3.89
N PHE A 178 28.91 4.90 -3.16
CA PHE A 178 29.10 6.33 -3.00
C PHE A 178 30.50 6.68 -2.47
N GLN A 179 30.99 5.96 -1.45
CA GLN A 179 32.32 6.19 -0.89
C GLN A 179 33.43 5.93 -1.92
N VAL A 180 33.31 4.87 -2.73
CA VAL A 180 34.29 4.56 -3.77
C VAL A 180 34.28 5.62 -4.87
N ILE A 181 33.10 6.03 -5.34
CA ILE A 181 32.95 7.11 -6.32
C ILE A 181 33.55 8.41 -5.79
N GLN A 182 33.23 8.79 -4.54
CA GLN A 182 33.76 10.00 -3.93
C GLN A 182 35.29 9.98 -3.88
N ARG A 183 35.91 8.87 -3.46
CA ARG A 183 37.37 8.72 -3.46
C ARG A 183 37.96 8.86 -4.87
N GLY A 184 37.33 8.25 -5.88
CA GLY A 184 37.78 8.36 -7.27
C GLY A 184 37.69 9.79 -7.79
N GLN A 185 36.61 10.51 -7.48
CA GLN A 185 36.43 11.92 -7.85
C GLN A 185 37.45 12.83 -7.15
N GLU A 186 37.70 12.62 -5.85
CA GLU A 186 38.73 13.35 -5.10
C GLU A 186 40.12 13.11 -5.71
N LEU A 187 40.46 11.85 -6.01
CA LEU A 187 41.72 11.49 -6.63
C LEU A 187 41.88 12.13 -8.02
N PHE A 188 40.84 12.10 -8.85
CA PHE A 188 40.84 12.77 -10.15
C PHE A 188 41.13 14.26 -10.02
N GLN A 189 40.45 14.95 -9.10
CA GLN A 189 40.67 16.38 -8.84
C GLN A 189 42.10 16.67 -8.36
N VAL A 190 42.71 15.78 -7.56
CA VAL A 190 44.10 15.95 -7.12
C VAL A 190 45.06 15.81 -8.30
N PHE A 191 44.84 14.88 -9.23
CA PHE A 191 45.63 14.80 -10.45
C PHE A 191 45.49 16.08 -11.30
N GLU A 192 44.27 16.59 -11.48
CA GLU A 192 44.05 17.84 -12.24
C GLU A 192 44.75 19.05 -11.61
N ARG A 193 44.65 19.22 -10.28
CA ARG A 193 45.23 20.37 -9.58
C ARG A 193 46.75 20.31 -9.46
N SER A 194 47.32 19.12 -9.35
CA SER A 194 48.77 18.94 -9.19
C SER A 194 49.54 19.09 -10.51
N GLY A 195 48.89 18.89 -11.66
CA GLY A 195 49.55 18.89 -12.97
C GLY A 195 50.56 17.74 -13.16
N ILE A 196 50.53 16.74 -12.27
CA ILE A 196 51.45 15.60 -12.32
C ILE A 196 51.02 14.64 -13.43
N THR A 197 51.95 14.36 -14.35
CA THR A 197 51.78 13.30 -15.34
C THR A 197 52.25 11.97 -14.75
N LEU A 198 51.30 11.06 -14.53
CA LEU A 198 51.55 9.69 -14.07
C LEU A 198 50.87 8.72 -15.03
N MET A 199 51.57 7.67 -15.42
CA MET A 199 51.07 6.62 -16.28
C MET A 199 50.64 5.43 -15.41
N ALA A 200 49.38 5.03 -15.52
CA ALA A 200 48.88 3.82 -14.86
C ALA A 200 49.40 2.53 -15.54
N SER A 201 49.64 2.64 -16.85
CA SER A 201 50.26 1.64 -17.73
C SER A 201 50.96 2.34 -18.90
N ASN A 202 51.69 1.59 -19.73
CA ASN A 202 52.36 2.11 -20.93
C ASN A 202 51.48 2.89 -21.92
N GLN A 203 50.15 2.75 -21.85
CA GLN A 203 49.23 3.35 -22.80
C GLN A 203 48.22 4.32 -22.16
N ILE A 204 48.05 4.28 -20.85
CA ILE A 204 46.94 4.94 -20.16
C ILE A 204 47.46 5.79 -19.01
N SER A 205 47.09 7.08 -19.00
CA SER A 205 47.39 7.97 -17.89
C SER A 205 46.59 7.58 -16.64
N ALA A 206 47.10 7.93 -15.46
CA ALA A 206 46.40 7.73 -14.20
C ALA A 206 45.01 8.42 -14.19
N GLN A 207 44.92 9.63 -14.74
CA GLN A 207 43.65 10.35 -14.86
C GLN A 207 42.63 9.60 -15.72
N THR A 208 43.02 9.16 -16.91
CA THR A 208 42.15 8.38 -17.80
C THR A 208 41.74 7.06 -17.13
N ARG A 209 42.66 6.41 -16.41
CA ARG A 209 42.35 5.18 -15.67
C ARG A 209 41.32 5.41 -14.57
N VAL A 210 41.45 6.48 -13.78
CA VAL A 210 40.48 6.84 -12.75
C VAL A 210 39.12 7.12 -13.37
N GLN A 211 39.07 7.88 -14.46
CA GLN A 211 37.84 8.20 -15.17
C GLN A 211 37.13 6.94 -15.69
N VAL A 212 37.85 6.04 -16.36
CA VAL A 212 37.27 4.79 -16.88
C VAL A 212 36.72 3.92 -15.75
N LEU A 213 37.40 3.86 -14.60
CA LEU A 213 36.91 3.11 -13.45
C LEU A 213 35.68 3.76 -12.80
N LEU A 214 35.64 5.09 -12.71
CA LEU A 214 34.45 5.80 -12.25
C LEU A 214 33.25 5.52 -13.15
N GLU A 215 33.44 5.61 -14.47
CA GLU A 215 32.41 5.28 -15.46
C GLU A 215 31.92 3.83 -15.31
N TYR A 216 32.84 2.88 -15.14
CA TYR A 216 32.52 1.47 -14.94
C TYR A 216 31.77 1.19 -13.62
N VAL A 217 32.19 1.80 -12.52
CA VAL A 217 31.48 1.68 -11.22
C VAL A 217 30.08 2.28 -11.32
N HIS A 218 29.92 3.42 -12.00
CA HIS A 218 28.62 4.05 -12.21
C HIS A 218 27.68 3.19 -13.06
N GLU A 219 28.15 2.60 -14.15
CA GLU A 219 27.36 1.68 -14.97
C GLU A 219 26.85 0.49 -14.14
N LYS A 220 27.73 -0.13 -13.36
CA LYS A 220 27.38 -1.25 -12.48
C LYS A 220 26.40 -0.87 -11.37
N ASP A 221 26.51 0.34 -10.84
CA ASP A 221 25.59 0.87 -9.84
C ASP A 221 24.19 1.05 -10.43
N MET A 222 24.08 1.64 -11.63
CA MET A 222 22.81 1.82 -12.32
C MET A 222 22.09 0.50 -12.60
N ASP A 223 22.82 -0.52 -13.08
CA ASP A 223 22.27 -1.86 -13.32
C ASP A 223 21.77 -2.51 -12.01
N PHE A 224 22.50 -2.32 -10.91
CA PHE A 224 22.10 -2.81 -9.59
C PHE A 224 20.85 -2.10 -9.07
N GLU A 225 20.78 -0.77 -9.20
CA GLU A 225 19.62 0.03 -8.76
C GLU A 225 18.35 -0.38 -9.49
N GLU A 226 18.42 -0.61 -10.81
CA GLU A 226 17.28 -1.08 -11.59
C GLU A 226 16.75 -2.43 -11.07
N LEU A 227 17.64 -3.41 -10.88
CA LEU A 227 17.26 -4.73 -10.36
C LEU A 227 16.72 -4.66 -8.92
N ALA A 228 17.34 -3.83 -8.08
CA ALA A 228 16.91 -3.63 -6.70
C ALA A 228 15.51 -3.00 -6.62
N GLU A 229 15.22 -2.05 -7.52
CA GLU A 229 13.92 -1.39 -7.62
C GLU A 229 12.83 -2.34 -8.14
N VAL A 230 13.13 -3.14 -9.16
CA VAL A 230 12.21 -4.18 -9.65
C VAL A 230 11.87 -5.17 -8.54
N LYS A 231 12.86 -5.64 -7.78
CA LYS A 231 12.63 -6.55 -6.64
C LYS A 231 11.80 -5.88 -5.54
N ARG A 232 12.09 -4.62 -5.21
CA ARG A 232 11.36 -3.83 -4.21
C ARG A 232 9.89 -3.68 -4.60
N ALA A 233 9.61 -3.30 -5.85
CA ALA A 233 8.27 -3.18 -6.39
C ALA A 233 7.53 -4.52 -6.34
N ARG A 234 8.20 -5.62 -6.72
CA ARG A 234 7.62 -6.97 -6.64
C ARG A 234 7.25 -7.37 -5.21
N LEU A 235 8.12 -7.13 -4.23
CA LEU A 235 7.85 -7.39 -2.82
C LEU A 235 6.66 -6.57 -2.30
N GLN A 236 6.56 -5.30 -2.68
CA GLN A 236 5.42 -4.45 -2.32
C GLN A 236 4.10 -4.97 -2.89
N GLN A 237 4.10 -5.42 -4.15
CA GLN A 237 2.93 -6.01 -4.76
C GLN A 237 2.53 -7.33 -4.05
N ILE A 238 3.49 -8.18 -3.68
CA ILE A 238 3.20 -9.39 -2.86
C ILE A 238 2.54 -9.00 -1.53
N ILE A 239 3.06 -8.01 -0.81
CA ILE A 239 2.47 -7.52 0.45
C ILE A 239 1.02 -7.05 0.23
N GLN A 240 0.77 -6.28 -0.84
CA GLN A 240 -0.57 -5.81 -1.18
C GLN A 240 -1.54 -6.96 -1.46
N LEU A 241 -1.09 -7.99 -2.19
CA LEU A 241 -1.89 -9.19 -2.46
C LEU A 241 -2.24 -9.96 -1.17
N VAL A 242 -1.26 -10.15 -0.27
CA VAL A 242 -1.50 -10.83 1.03
C VAL A 242 -2.49 -10.04 1.88
N GLN A 243 -2.37 -8.71 1.92
CA GLN A 243 -3.32 -7.85 2.64
C GLN A 243 -4.73 -7.96 2.05
N LEU A 244 -4.87 -7.91 0.72
CA LEU A 244 -6.16 -8.10 0.04
C LEU A 244 -6.77 -9.47 0.38
N GLN A 245 -5.97 -10.54 0.34
CA GLN A 245 -6.42 -11.89 0.68
C GLN A 245 -6.91 -11.97 2.14
N ASN A 246 -6.20 -11.34 3.08
CA ASN A 246 -6.60 -11.30 4.49
C ASN A 246 -7.91 -10.52 4.71
N GLU A 247 -8.08 -9.39 4.03
CA GLU A 247 -9.32 -8.60 4.06
C GLU A 247 -10.48 -9.37 3.42
N ALA A 248 -10.27 -9.99 2.26
CA ALA A 248 -11.26 -10.82 1.60
C ALA A 248 -11.69 -12.00 2.48
N ASN A 249 -10.75 -12.70 3.13
CA ASN A 249 -11.05 -13.79 4.05
C ASN A 249 -11.90 -13.35 5.25
N GLN A 250 -11.66 -12.14 5.78
CA GLN A 250 -12.50 -11.56 6.84
C GLN A 250 -13.92 -11.29 6.34
N VAL A 251 -14.06 -10.71 5.15
CA VAL A 251 -15.37 -10.46 4.53
C VAL A 251 -16.10 -11.78 4.27
N ILE A 252 -15.43 -12.78 3.72
CA ILE A 252 -15.99 -14.13 3.49
C ILE A 252 -16.47 -14.75 4.81
N SER A 253 -15.73 -14.59 5.90
CA SER A 253 -16.14 -15.05 7.23
C SER A 253 -17.43 -14.37 7.70
N TRP A 254 -17.56 -13.05 7.52
CA TRP A 254 -18.79 -12.33 7.84
C TRP A 254 -19.97 -12.75 6.96
N ILE A 255 -19.72 -12.97 5.66
CA ILE A 255 -20.73 -13.52 4.73
C ILE A 255 -21.20 -14.89 5.21
N ARG A 256 -20.28 -15.80 5.56
CA ARG A 256 -20.60 -17.14 6.07
C ARG A 256 -21.41 -17.08 7.37
N ASN A 257 -21.08 -16.15 8.26
CA ASN A 257 -21.85 -15.92 9.47
C ASN A 257 -23.27 -15.43 9.14
N GLY A 258 -23.40 -14.52 8.17
CA GLY A 258 -24.69 -14.05 7.67
C GLY A 258 -25.53 -15.17 7.06
N GLU A 259 -24.94 -16.02 6.22
CA GLU A 259 -25.55 -17.22 5.65
C GLU A 259 -26.08 -18.15 6.76
N THR A 260 -25.25 -18.40 7.78
CA THR A 260 -25.60 -19.27 8.92
C THR A 260 -26.74 -18.68 9.75
N MET A 261 -26.71 -17.37 10.05
CA MET A 261 -27.79 -16.69 10.78
C MET A 261 -29.10 -16.70 9.99
N LEU A 262 -29.04 -16.47 8.68
CA LEU A 262 -30.21 -16.47 7.82
C LEU A 262 -30.83 -17.87 7.72
N ALA A 263 -30.01 -18.92 7.64
CA ALA A 263 -30.46 -20.31 7.65
C ALA A 263 -31.09 -20.69 9.00
N ALA A 264 -30.41 -20.41 10.12
CA ALA A 264 -30.88 -20.78 11.46
C ALA A 264 -32.16 -20.05 11.89
N SER A 265 -32.42 -18.85 11.35
CA SER A 265 -33.63 -18.06 11.62
C SER A 265 -34.79 -18.36 10.67
N PHE A 266 -34.69 -19.38 9.81
CA PHE A 266 -35.73 -19.69 8.85
C PHE A 266 -36.97 -20.29 9.51
N ALA A 267 -38.10 -19.60 9.39
CA ALA A 267 -39.41 -20.06 9.78
C ALA A 267 -40.50 -19.37 8.94
N PHE A 268 -41.63 -20.06 8.76
CA PHE A 268 -42.80 -19.45 8.15
C PHE A 268 -43.63 -18.71 9.20
N PRO A 269 -43.94 -17.41 9.00
CA PRO A 269 -44.85 -16.71 9.89
C PRO A 269 -46.22 -17.37 9.89
N SER A 270 -46.80 -17.55 11.08
CA SER A 270 -48.06 -18.27 11.24
C SER A 270 -49.19 -17.42 11.85
N SER A 271 -48.88 -16.19 12.28
CA SER A 271 -49.80 -15.17 12.80
C SER A 271 -49.29 -13.75 12.47
N LEU A 272 -50.14 -12.73 12.69
CA LEU A 272 -49.72 -11.32 12.54
C LEU A 272 -48.54 -10.98 13.46
N GLN A 273 -48.65 -11.35 14.74
CA GLN A 273 -47.62 -11.09 15.75
C GLN A 273 -46.28 -11.72 15.38
N GLU A 274 -46.28 -12.97 14.90
CA GLU A 274 -45.05 -13.63 14.43
C GLU A 274 -44.48 -12.95 13.17
N ALA A 275 -45.33 -12.57 12.22
CA ALA A 275 -44.89 -11.88 11.01
C ALA A 275 -44.24 -10.52 11.32
N GLU A 276 -44.83 -9.75 12.24
CA GLU A 276 -44.26 -8.48 12.73
C GLU A 276 -42.92 -8.68 13.42
N GLN A 277 -42.83 -9.66 14.32
CA GLN A 277 -41.59 -9.96 15.04
C GLN A 277 -40.48 -10.42 14.09
N MET A 278 -40.77 -11.35 13.18
CA MET A 278 -39.81 -11.85 12.19
C MET A 278 -39.36 -10.75 11.23
N LYS A 279 -40.27 -9.87 10.79
CA LYS A 279 -39.92 -8.72 9.96
C LYS A 279 -38.98 -7.77 10.70
N LYS A 280 -39.27 -7.46 11.96
CA LYS A 280 -38.43 -6.60 12.81
C LYS A 280 -37.05 -7.20 13.07
N ASP A 281 -36.95 -8.50 13.31
CA ASP A 281 -35.66 -9.16 13.50
C ASP A 281 -34.86 -9.21 12.20
N HIS A 282 -35.52 -9.37 11.06
CA HIS A 282 -34.88 -9.29 9.75
C HIS A 282 -34.37 -7.87 9.42
N GLU A 283 -35.06 -6.82 9.83
CA GLU A 283 -34.58 -5.44 9.67
C GLU A 283 -33.28 -5.20 10.45
N LYS A 284 -33.13 -5.77 11.65
CA LYS A 284 -31.85 -5.72 12.38
C LYS A 284 -30.75 -6.48 11.64
N PHE A 285 -31.08 -7.62 11.02
CA PHE A 285 -30.15 -8.37 10.18
C PHE A 285 -29.70 -7.57 8.96
N GLN A 286 -30.61 -6.83 8.31
CA GLN A 286 -30.28 -5.94 7.18
C GLN A 286 -29.28 -4.85 7.56
N VAL A 287 -29.40 -4.25 8.75
CA VAL A 287 -28.40 -3.28 9.26
C VAL A 287 -27.00 -3.93 9.42
N ALA A 288 -26.93 -5.20 9.81
CA ALA A 288 -25.66 -5.92 9.85
C ALA A 288 -25.10 -6.22 8.45
N LEU A 289 -25.97 -6.50 7.47
CA LEU A 289 -25.59 -6.66 6.07
C LEU A 289 -25.02 -5.36 5.48
N GLU A 290 -25.59 -4.19 5.77
CA GLU A 290 -25.06 -2.90 5.31
C GLU A 290 -23.60 -2.68 5.74
N LYS A 291 -23.23 -3.09 6.95
CA LYS A 291 -21.82 -3.04 7.39
C LYS A 291 -20.93 -3.96 6.56
N THR A 292 -21.38 -5.19 6.34
CA THR A 292 -20.65 -6.19 5.54
C THR A 292 -20.51 -5.74 4.08
N HIS A 293 -21.54 -5.07 3.53
CA HIS A 293 -21.53 -4.48 2.20
C HIS A 293 -20.37 -3.50 2.01
N ASN A 294 -20.19 -2.57 2.97
CA ASN A 294 -19.12 -1.57 2.89
C ASN A 294 -17.74 -2.23 2.81
N PHE A 295 -17.51 -3.31 3.58
CA PHE A 295 -16.25 -4.05 3.50
C PHE A 295 -16.08 -4.81 2.19
N ALA A 296 -17.15 -5.43 1.66
CA ALA A 296 -17.11 -6.08 0.35
C ALA A 296 -16.78 -5.10 -0.78
N VAL A 297 -17.35 -3.89 -0.74
CA VAL A 297 -17.04 -2.80 -1.68
C VAL A 297 -15.58 -2.36 -1.55
N GLN A 298 -15.05 -2.22 -0.33
CA GLN A 298 -13.64 -1.86 -0.12
C GLN A 298 -12.67 -2.88 -0.71
N VAL A 299 -12.94 -4.18 -0.53
CA VAL A 299 -12.13 -5.25 -1.14
C VAL A 299 -12.14 -5.14 -2.66
N ASN A 300 -13.30 -4.90 -3.27
CA ASN A 300 -13.42 -4.72 -4.73
C ASN A 300 -12.67 -3.48 -5.23
N LEU A 301 -12.84 -2.32 -4.58
CA LEU A 301 -12.13 -1.09 -4.95
C LEU A 301 -10.62 -1.25 -4.84
N LYS A 302 -10.13 -1.94 -3.81
CA LYS A 302 -8.71 -2.24 -3.65
C LYS A 302 -8.21 -3.18 -4.74
N ALA A 303 -8.96 -4.22 -5.08
CA ALA A 303 -8.63 -5.12 -6.19
C ALA A 303 -8.57 -4.39 -7.54
N GLU A 304 -9.55 -3.53 -7.83
CA GLU A 304 -9.57 -2.69 -9.04
C GLU A 304 -8.38 -1.74 -9.10
N ALA A 305 -8.02 -1.12 -7.98
CA ALA A 305 -6.84 -0.24 -7.91
C ALA A 305 -5.54 -0.99 -8.18
N LEU A 306 -5.39 -2.21 -7.64
CA LEU A 306 -4.23 -3.06 -7.90
C LEU A 306 -4.15 -3.47 -9.38
N ILE A 307 -5.27 -3.90 -9.96
CA ILE A 307 -5.33 -4.28 -11.39
C ILE A 307 -5.02 -3.06 -12.28
N GLY A 308 -5.62 -1.90 -12.00
CA GLY A 308 -5.38 -0.65 -12.73
C GLY A 308 -3.94 -0.15 -12.58
N GLY A 309 -3.25 -0.53 -11.51
CA GLY A 309 -1.83 -0.27 -11.26
C GLY A 309 -0.86 -1.29 -11.88
N ASN A 310 -1.31 -2.16 -12.79
CA ASN A 310 -0.50 -3.22 -13.42
C ASN A 310 0.16 -4.16 -12.41
N HIS A 311 -0.61 -4.62 -11.42
CA HIS A 311 -0.15 -5.63 -10.46
C HIS A 311 0.33 -6.92 -11.18
N TYR A 312 1.45 -7.50 -10.73
CA TYR A 312 2.06 -8.66 -11.41
C TYR A 312 1.12 -9.87 -11.53
N ASP A 313 0.22 -10.06 -10.55
CA ASP A 313 -0.79 -11.10 -10.53
C ASP A 313 -2.21 -10.51 -10.59
N ALA A 314 -2.48 -9.71 -11.62
CA ALA A 314 -3.82 -9.20 -11.89
C ALA A 314 -4.90 -10.31 -11.98
N PRO A 315 -4.64 -11.49 -12.59
CA PRO A 315 -5.61 -12.59 -12.61
C PRO A 315 -5.97 -13.13 -11.22
N GLY A 316 -4.98 -13.33 -10.34
CA GLY A 316 -5.22 -13.79 -8.97
C GLY A 316 -5.98 -12.75 -8.13
N VAL A 317 -5.60 -11.47 -8.23
CA VAL A 317 -6.33 -10.36 -7.59
C VAL A 317 -7.80 -10.33 -8.02
N LYS A 318 -8.06 -10.45 -9.33
CA LYS A 318 -9.43 -10.46 -9.86
C LYS A 318 -10.24 -11.64 -9.31
N LYS A 319 -9.63 -12.84 -9.25
CA LYS A 319 -10.29 -14.04 -8.71
C LYS A 319 -10.76 -13.85 -7.27
N ILE A 320 -9.94 -13.20 -6.42
CA ILE A 320 -10.30 -12.91 -5.02
C ILE A 320 -11.53 -11.99 -4.97
N SER A 321 -11.53 -10.91 -5.76
CA SER A 321 -12.66 -9.97 -5.83
C SER A 321 -13.94 -10.62 -6.36
N ASP A 322 -13.84 -11.41 -7.44
CA ASP A 322 -14.96 -12.13 -8.04
C ASP A 322 -15.59 -13.13 -7.05
N GLU A 323 -14.77 -13.81 -6.23
CA GLU A 323 -15.26 -14.71 -5.18
C GLU A 323 -16.07 -13.96 -4.12
N VAL A 324 -15.54 -12.86 -3.59
CA VAL A 324 -16.24 -12.02 -2.59
C VAL A 324 -17.54 -11.48 -3.18
N ALA A 325 -17.52 -10.95 -4.40
CA ALA A 325 -18.69 -10.42 -5.08
C ALA A 325 -19.77 -11.49 -5.30
N SER A 326 -19.36 -12.67 -5.78
CA SER A 326 -20.28 -13.79 -6.01
C SER A 326 -20.97 -14.23 -4.72
N ARG A 327 -20.21 -14.45 -3.63
CA ARG A 327 -20.79 -14.86 -2.34
C ARG A 327 -21.66 -13.77 -1.71
N TRP A 328 -21.25 -12.52 -1.84
CA TRP A 328 -22.03 -11.38 -1.38
C TRP A 328 -23.39 -11.28 -2.07
N LEU A 329 -23.42 -11.40 -3.40
CA LEU A 329 -24.66 -11.39 -4.18
C LEU A 329 -25.61 -12.54 -3.81
N GLN A 330 -25.07 -13.73 -3.56
CA GLN A 330 -25.85 -14.87 -3.10
C GLN A 330 -26.54 -14.60 -1.76
N LEU A 331 -25.79 -14.05 -0.79
CA LEU A 331 -26.34 -13.71 0.53
C LEU A 331 -27.41 -12.60 0.45
N ILE A 332 -27.16 -11.54 -0.33
CA ILE A 332 -28.13 -10.45 -0.53
C ILE A 332 -29.41 -10.98 -1.16
N HIS A 333 -29.31 -11.76 -2.22
CA HIS A 333 -30.48 -12.37 -2.86
C HIS A 333 -31.29 -13.22 -1.88
N ALA A 334 -30.62 -14.03 -1.05
CA ALA A 334 -31.28 -14.83 -0.02
C ALA A 334 -31.98 -13.97 1.04
N ALA A 335 -31.37 -12.87 1.46
CA ALA A 335 -31.95 -11.92 2.41
C ALA A 335 -33.16 -11.18 1.80
N GLU A 336 -33.10 -10.79 0.53
CA GLU A 336 -34.21 -10.15 -0.18
C GLU A 336 -35.43 -11.06 -0.31
N GLU A 337 -35.22 -12.33 -0.68
CA GLU A 337 -36.32 -13.30 -0.75
C GLU A 337 -36.93 -13.57 0.64
N ARG A 338 -36.12 -13.53 1.71
CA ARG A 338 -36.62 -13.59 3.10
C ARG A 338 -37.46 -12.36 3.46
N ASN A 339 -36.99 -11.17 3.12
CA ASN A 339 -37.72 -9.92 3.35
C ASN A 339 -39.08 -9.93 2.64
N LYS A 340 -39.10 -10.39 1.39
CA LYS A 340 -40.32 -10.51 0.57
C LYS A 340 -41.32 -11.50 1.17
N LEU A 341 -40.87 -12.62 1.71
CA LEU A 341 -41.70 -13.56 2.45
C LEU A 341 -42.38 -12.88 3.64
N PHE A 342 -41.61 -12.19 4.49
CA PHE A 342 -42.13 -11.50 5.68
C PHE A 342 -43.07 -10.34 5.34
N THR A 343 -42.73 -9.52 4.35
CA THR A 343 -43.61 -8.43 3.89
C THR A 343 -44.93 -8.94 3.35
N THR A 344 -44.91 -10.05 2.59
CA THR A 344 -46.15 -10.64 2.06
C THR A 344 -46.99 -11.28 3.15
N ALA A 345 -46.35 -11.96 4.11
CA ALA A 345 -47.03 -12.50 5.29
C ALA A 345 -47.71 -11.39 6.09
N LEU A 346 -46.98 -10.31 6.39
CA LEU A 346 -47.47 -9.17 7.15
C LEU A 346 -48.68 -8.52 6.46
N SER A 347 -48.59 -8.30 5.15
CA SER A 347 -49.71 -7.77 4.35
C SER A 347 -50.94 -8.69 4.44
N PHE A 348 -50.77 -10.00 4.29
CA PHE A 348 -51.88 -10.95 4.40
C PHE A 348 -52.52 -10.93 5.80
N TYR A 349 -51.73 -11.15 6.86
CA TYR A 349 -52.27 -11.28 8.22
C TYR A 349 -52.95 -9.99 8.68
N LYS A 350 -52.35 -8.83 8.42
CA LYS A 350 -52.91 -7.52 8.78
C LYS A 350 -54.24 -7.27 8.06
N THR A 351 -54.30 -7.54 6.76
CA THR A 351 -55.54 -7.39 5.99
C THR A 351 -56.60 -8.40 6.43
N ALA A 352 -56.22 -9.65 6.69
CA ALA A 352 -57.16 -10.68 7.13
C ALA A 352 -57.81 -10.32 8.48
N GLU A 353 -57.03 -9.88 9.47
CA GLU A 353 -57.56 -9.44 10.77
C GLU A 353 -58.44 -8.20 10.64
N GLN A 354 -58.02 -7.20 9.84
CA GLN A 354 -58.81 -5.99 9.61
C GLN A 354 -60.14 -6.30 8.93
N VAL A 355 -60.15 -7.16 7.90
CA VAL A 355 -61.38 -7.56 7.20
C VAL A 355 -62.30 -8.35 8.14
N CYS A 356 -61.77 -9.31 8.91
CA CYS A 356 -62.56 -10.03 9.91
C CYS A 356 -63.21 -9.06 10.91
N SER A 357 -62.46 -8.07 11.41
CA SER A 357 -62.95 -7.06 12.35
C SER A 357 -64.07 -6.19 11.76
N VAL A 358 -63.91 -5.76 10.50
CA VAL A 358 -64.94 -5.01 9.77
C VAL A 358 -66.19 -5.85 9.58
N LEU A 359 -66.06 -7.13 9.19
CA LEU A 359 -67.19 -8.05 9.05
C LEU A 359 -67.92 -8.27 10.40
N ASP A 360 -67.19 -8.45 11.50
CA ASP A 360 -67.78 -8.57 12.84
C ASP A 360 -68.52 -7.28 13.28
N SER A 361 -68.04 -6.12 12.84
CA SER A 361 -68.73 -4.83 13.05
C SER A 361 -70.00 -4.73 12.21
N LEU A 362 -69.93 -5.07 10.93
CA LEU A 362 -71.08 -5.06 10.01
C LEU A 362 -72.14 -6.09 10.40
N GLU A 363 -71.76 -7.28 10.86
CA GLU A 363 -72.68 -8.29 11.36
C GLU A 363 -73.49 -7.74 12.56
N ARG A 364 -72.81 -7.10 13.51
CA ARG A 364 -73.47 -6.46 14.66
C ARG A 364 -74.34 -5.28 14.22
N GLU A 365 -73.86 -4.47 13.28
CA GLU A 365 -74.61 -3.34 12.76
C GLU A 365 -75.90 -3.77 12.06
N TYR A 366 -75.84 -4.78 11.19
CA TYR A 366 -76.99 -5.28 10.44
C TYR A 366 -77.98 -6.08 11.29
N LYS A 367 -77.56 -6.63 12.42
CA LYS A 367 -78.45 -7.26 13.41
C LYS A 367 -79.27 -6.26 14.23
N ARG A 368 -78.86 -4.97 14.28
CA ARG A 368 -79.63 -3.97 15.03
C ARG A 368 -80.99 -3.76 14.37
N ASP A 369 -82.01 -3.92 15.18
CA ASP A 369 -83.39 -3.62 14.82
C ASP A 369 -83.56 -2.10 14.84
N GLU A 370 -83.78 -1.51 13.66
CA GLU A 370 -83.95 -0.08 13.46
C GLU A 370 -85.21 0.11 12.62
N ASP A 371 -86.13 0.93 13.11
CA ASP A 371 -87.33 1.27 12.37
C ASP A 371 -87.00 2.35 11.34
N TYR A 372 -86.67 1.92 10.12
CA TYR A 372 -86.32 2.81 9.00
C TYR A 372 -87.52 3.56 8.43
N CYS A 373 -88.74 3.17 8.79
CA CYS A 373 -89.95 3.84 8.36
C CYS A 373 -90.23 5.08 9.25
N LEU A 374 -89.63 5.15 10.46
CA LEU A 374 -89.79 6.23 11.46
C LEU A 374 -88.60 7.23 11.51
N LEU A 375 -88.04 7.63 10.37
CA LEU A 375 -86.88 8.55 10.31
C LEU A 375 -87.10 9.96 10.93
N ASP A 376 -88.32 10.32 11.34
CA ASP A 376 -88.71 11.66 11.81
C ASP A 376 -88.17 12.10 13.18
N SER A 377 -87.52 11.22 13.94
CA SER A 377 -87.31 11.46 15.38
C SER A 377 -85.96 12.09 15.77
N LYS A 378 -85.11 12.53 14.83
CA LYS A 378 -83.76 13.05 15.17
C LYS A 378 -83.35 14.42 14.61
N ILE A 379 -84.22 15.18 13.95
CA ILE A 379 -83.90 16.57 13.54
C ILE A 379 -85.01 17.51 14.05
N PRO A 380 -84.69 18.56 14.84
CA PRO A 380 -85.68 19.58 15.21
C PRO A 380 -86.13 20.31 13.95
N ALA A 381 -87.44 20.30 13.70
CA ALA A 381 -88.04 21.04 12.58
C ALA A 381 -87.76 22.54 12.72
N ALA A 382 -86.85 23.06 11.91
CA ALA A 382 -86.72 24.49 11.68
C ALA A 382 -87.45 24.84 10.37
N ASN A 383 -88.65 25.39 10.54
CA ASN A 383 -89.44 26.16 9.56
C ASN A 383 -90.18 25.40 8.43
N GLY A 384 -91.50 25.30 8.60
CA GLY A 384 -92.49 25.38 7.52
C GLY A 384 -93.02 24.04 6.98
N PRO A 385 -94.33 23.91 6.71
CA PRO A 385 -94.92 22.69 6.16
C PRO A 385 -94.65 22.60 4.65
N GLY A 386 -93.46 22.10 4.28
CA GLY A 386 -93.23 21.47 2.97
C GLY A 386 -93.74 20.03 2.98
N PRO A 387 -93.90 19.34 1.82
CA PRO A 387 -94.37 17.97 1.79
C PRO A 387 -93.36 17.04 2.48
N VAL A 388 -93.69 16.66 3.72
CA VAL A 388 -92.89 15.84 4.63
C VAL A 388 -92.49 14.47 4.01
N GLY A 389 -93.18 14.02 2.96
CA GLY A 389 -92.92 12.75 2.25
C GLY A 389 -91.79 12.74 1.21
N ALA A 390 -91.49 13.88 0.58
CA ALA A 390 -90.47 13.94 -0.48
C ALA A 390 -89.04 13.82 0.09
N ASP A 391 -88.81 14.40 1.27
CA ASP A 391 -87.52 14.36 1.97
C ASP A 391 -87.21 12.95 2.51
N LYS A 392 -88.20 12.27 3.13
CA LYS A 392 -88.08 10.87 3.59
C LYS A 392 -87.73 9.88 2.48
N THR A 393 -88.42 10.00 1.34
CA THR A 393 -88.17 9.14 0.17
C THR A 393 -86.73 9.33 -0.35
N GLY A 394 -86.24 10.58 -0.37
CA GLY A 394 -84.86 10.90 -0.71
C GLY A 394 -83.85 10.31 0.29
N GLN A 395 -84.08 10.51 1.60
CA GLN A 395 -83.22 10.00 2.67
C GLN A 395 -83.11 8.47 2.65
N LEU A 396 -84.21 7.76 2.41
CA LEU A 396 -84.20 6.31 2.36
C LEU A 396 -83.49 5.76 1.11
N LYS A 397 -83.60 6.45 -0.05
CA LYS A 397 -82.78 6.14 -1.24
C LYS A 397 -81.28 6.33 -0.97
N VAL A 398 -80.90 7.39 -0.24
CA VAL A 398 -79.50 7.60 0.19
C VAL A 398 -79.03 6.47 1.09
N LEU A 399 -79.84 6.03 2.06
CA LEU A 399 -79.52 4.90 2.93
C LEU A 399 -79.37 3.59 2.15
N ILE A 400 -80.24 3.33 1.18
CA ILE A 400 -80.16 2.14 0.31
C ILE A 400 -78.87 2.17 -0.52
N ASN A 401 -78.52 3.31 -1.12
CA ASN A 401 -77.27 3.46 -1.86
C ASN A 401 -76.05 3.25 -0.96
N LYS A 402 -76.03 3.85 0.23
CA LYS A 402 -74.96 3.66 1.22
C LYS A 402 -74.82 2.19 1.64
N HIS A 403 -75.94 1.50 1.84
CA HIS A 403 -75.97 0.06 2.17
C HIS A 403 -75.40 -0.79 1.02
N GLN A 404 -75.70 -0.42 -0.23
CA GLN A 404 -75.14 -1.06 -1.43
C GLN A 404 -73.63 -0.81 -1.56
N GLU A 405 -73.17 0.42 -1.35
CA GLU A 405 -71.74 0.77 -1.35
C GLU A 405 -70.96 0.00 -0.27
N GLN A 406 -71.53 -0.13 0.94
CA GLN A 406 -70.95 -0.95 2.01
C GLN A 406 -70.78 -2.40 1.59
N LYS A 407 -71.76 -2.99 0.88
CA LYS A 407 -71.65 -4.35 0.33
C LYS A 407 -70.48 -4.47 -0.62
N GLU A 408 -70.38 -3.57 -1.58
CA GLU A 408 -69.30 -3.58 -2.55
C GLU A 408 -67.93 -3.43 -1.87
N ALA A 409 -67.84 -2.58 -0.85
CA ALA A 409 -66.63 -2.36 -0.08
C ALA A 409 -66.17 -3.63 0.65
N PHE A 410 -67.04 -4.28 1.44
CA PHE A 410 -66.62 -5.47 2.18
C PHE A 410 -66.34 -6.66 1.25
N MET A 411 -67.08 -6.81 0.14
CA MET A 411 -66.83 -7.87 -0.85
C MET A 411 -65.48 -7.68 -1.56
N LYS A 412 -65.13 -6.43 -1.92
CA LYS A 412 -63.81 -6.08 -2.47
C LYS A 412 -62.71 -6.40 -1.45
N ALA A 413 -62.91 -6.05 -0.18
CA ALA A 413 -61.94 -6.32 0.88
C ALA A 413 -61.71 -7.83 1.11
N CYS A 414 -62.78 -8.65 1.12
CA CYS A 414 -62.69 -10.11 1.20
C CYS A 414 -61.94 -10.72 0.01
N THR A 415 -62.24 -10.22 -1.20
CA THR A 415 -61.55 -10.64 -2.43
C THR A 415 -60.06 -10.30 -2.38
N HIS A 416 -59.72 -9.10 -1.89
CA HIS A 416 -58.35 -8.67 -1.71
C HIS A 416 -57.59 -9.55 -0.69
N ALA A 417 -58.19 -9.82 0.48
CA ALA A 417 -57.61 -10.71 1.49
C ALA A 417 -57.31 -12.12 0.93
N ARG A 418 -58.27 -12.71 0.19
CA ARG A 418 -58.08 -13.99 -0.53
C ARG A 418 -56.95 -13.93 -1.57
N GLY A 419 -56.78 -12.78 -2.24
CA GLY A 419 -55.68 -12.54 -3.17
C GLY A 419 -54.31 -12.52 -2.50
N LEU A 420 -54.19 -11.80 -1.38
CA LEU A 420 -52.97 -11.75 -0.57
C LEU A 420 -52.59 -13.12 -0.01
N ALA A 421 -53.56 -13.90 0.46
CA ALA A 421 -53.33 -15.26 0.94
C ALA A 421 -52.73 -16.16 -0.15
N ARG A 422 -53.28 -16.12 -1.37
CA ARG A 422 -52.74 -16.87 -2.51
C ARG A 422 -51.30 -16.46 -2.85
N ASN A 423 -51.01 -15.16 -2.82
CA ASN A 423 -49.66 -14.67 -3.06
C ASN A 423 -48.68 -15.12 -1.95
N PHE A 424 -49.09 -15.03 -0.69
CA PHE A 424 -48.29 -15.49 0.45
C PHE A 424 -47.94 -16.98 0.33
N LEU A 425 -48.94 -17.84 0.09
CA LEU A 425 -48.72 -19.28 -0.08
C LEU A 425 -47.79 -19.60 -1.26
N LYS A 426 -47.92 -18.87 -2.38
CA LYS A 426 -47.01 -19.01 -3.53
C LYS A 426 -45.56 -18.69 -3.16
N ILE A 427 -45.34 -17.69 -2.32
CA ILE A 427 -43.98 -17.33 -1.86
C ILE A 427 -43.46 -18.36 -0.85
N CYS A 428 -44.31 -18.84 0.07
CA CYS A 428 -43.93 -19.94 0.97
C CYS A 428 -43.47 -21.17 0.20
N GLN A 429 -44.23 -21.56 -0.84
CA GLN A 429 -43.89 -22.72 -1.67
C GLN A 429 -42.52 -22.54 -2.36
N ARG A 430 -42.22 -21.34 -2.88
CA ARG A 430 -40.91 -21.04 -3.47
C ARG A 430 -39.79 -21.11 -2.44
N ALA A 431 -39.99 -20.50 -1.27
CA ALA A 431 -39.03 -20.53 -0.18
C ALA A 431 -38.75 -21.97 0.29
N SER A 432 -39.75 -22.87 0.24
CA SER A 432 -39.54 -24.28 0.58
C SER A 432 -38.55 -25.00 -0.34
N TYR A 433 -38.51 -24.63 -1.62
CA TYR A 433 -37.55 -25.21 -2.56
C TYR A 433 -36.16 -24.59 -2.43
N SER A 434 -36.08 -23.27 -2.22
CA SER A 434 -34.81 -22.53 -2.22
C SER A 434 -33.94 -22.77 -0.98
N PHE A 435 -34.53 -23.07 0.18
CA PHE A 435 -33.79 -23.15 1.45
C PHE A 435 -33.56 -24.57 1.98
N HIS A 436 -33.84 -25.62 1.18
CA HIS A 436 -33.75 -27.03 1.61
C HIS A 436 -34.30 -27.23 3.02
N VAL A 437 -35.60 -26.95 3.16
CA VAL A 437 -36.31 -26.97 4.45
C VAL A 437 -36.06 -28.29 5.16
N GLU A 438 -35.54 -28.20 6.40
CA GLU A 438 -35.36 -29.38 7.24
C GLU A 438 -36.68 -30.16 7.38
N PRO A 439 -36.61 -31.50 7.47
CA PRO A 439 -37.78 -32.36 7.66
C PRO A 439 -38.40 -32.08 9.04
N GLY A 440 -39.27 -31.07 9.12
CA GLY A 440 -39.91 -30.61 10.36
C GLY A 440 -40.60 -29.26 10.27
N LEU A 441 -40.21 -28.40 9.31
CA LEU A 441 -40.88 -27.11 9.12
C LEU A 441 -42.19 -27.29 8.34
N VAL A 442 -43.33 -27.09 9.01
CA VAL A 442 -44.65 -27.21 8.40
C VAL A 442 -45.05 -25.89 7.73
N PRO A 443 -45.40 -25.88 6.43
CA PRO A 443 -45.90 -24.69 5.75
C PRO A 443 -47.17 -24.13 6.43
N PRO A 444 -47.44 -22.81 6.35
CA PRO A 444 -48.57 -22.19 7.04
C PRO A 444 -49.92 -22.48 6.36
N GLU A 445 -49.98 -23.38 5.38
CA GLU A 445 -51.14 -23.69 4.53
C GLU A 445 -52.39 -24.00 5.34
N SER A 446 -52.30 -24.90 6.32
CA SER A 446 -53.43 -25.27 7.17
C SER A 446 -53.97 -24.09 7.99
N LYS A 447 -53.08 -23.23 8.50
CA LYS A 447 -53.45 -22.03 9.27
C LYS A 447 -54.06 -20.96 8.37
N VAL A 448 -53.47 -20.70 7.20
CA VAL A 448 -54.01 -19.77 6.20
C VAL A 448 -55.39 -20.24 5.74
N LYS A 449 -55.56 -21.55 5.48
CA LYS A 449 -56.86 -22.13 5.13
C LYS A 449 -57.91 -21.89 6.22
N ALA A 450 -57.57 -22.14 7.49
CA ALA A 450 -58.48 -21.89 8.61
C ALA A 450 -58.91 -20.41 8.70
N ILE A 451 -57.99 -19.46 8.46
CA ILE A 451 -58.31 -18.03 8.44
C ILE A 451 -59.25 -17.70 7.27
N LEU A 452 -58.98 -18.25 6.07
CA LEU A 452 -59.82 -18.05 4.89
C LEU A 452 -61.23 -18.64 5.06
N ASP A 453 -61.35 -19.82 5.68
CA ASP A 453 -62.63 -20.45 5.99
C ASP A 453 -63.43 -19.62 7.00
N LYS A 454 -62.77 -19.07 8.03
CA LYS A 454 -63.40 -18.12 8.98
C LYS A 454 -63.91 -16.87 8.26
N LEU A 455 -63.07 -16.27 7.41
CA LEU A 455 -63.40 -15.06 6.65
C LEU A 455 -64.59 -15.31 5.71
N LEU A 456 -64.62 -16.45 5.01
CA LEU A 456 -65.73 -16.85 4.15
C LEU A 456 -67.03 -17.02 4.95
N ASN A 457 -66.96 -17.65 6.12
CA ASN A 457 -68.12 -17.82 6.99
C ASN A 457 -68.66 -16.47 7.50
N GLN A 458 -67.79 -15.53 7.88
CA GLN A 458 -68.18 -14.17 8.27
C GLN A 458 -68.76 -13.39 7.08
N GLU A 459 -68.13 -13.46 5.90
CA GLU A 459 -68.61 -12.84 4.65
C GLU A 459 -70.05 -13.31 4.34
N ASN A 460 -70.29 -14.62 4.40
CA ASN A 460 -71.62 -15.20 4.17
C ASN A 460 -72.66 -14.74 5.20
N LYS A 461 -72.29 -14.67 6.49
CA LYS A 461 -73.20 -14.18 7.55
C LYS A 461 -73.56 -12.72 7.35
N VAL A 462 -72.56 -11.86 7.14
CA VAL A 462 -72.79 -10.43 6.87
C VAL A 462 -73.67 -10.26 5.64
N MET A 463 -73.43 -11.03 4.58
CA MET A 463 -74.25 -11.01 3.36
C MET A 463 -75.72 -11.42 3.62
N GLN A 464 -75.97 -12.40 4.49
CA GLN A 464 -77.32 -12.79 4.91
C GLN A 464 -78.03 -11.66 5.65
N PHE A 465 -77.39 -11.07 6.68
CA PHE A 465 -77.98 -9.94 7.42
C PHE A 465 -78.16 -8.70 6.53
N TRP A 466 -77.21 -8.44 5.64
CA TRP A 466 -77.30 -7.38 4.64
C TRP A 466 -78.54 -7.57 3.76
N THR A 467 -78.80 -8.79 3.29
CA THR A 467 -79.94 -9.12 2.42
C THR A 467 -81.26 -8.93 3.15
N SER A 468 -81.34 -9.36 4.42
CA SER A 468 -82.51 -9.14 5.26
C SER A 468 -82.78 -7.64 5.46
N ARG A 469 -81.75 -6.86 5.83
CA ARG A 469 -81.87 -5.41 6.01
C ARG A 469 -82.24 -4.70 4.70
N LYS A 470 -81.67 -5.10 3.56
CA LYS A 470 -82.01 -4.55 2.23
C LYS A 470 -83.49 -4.75 1.92
N LYS A 471 -84.03 -5.95 2.17
CA LYS A 471 -85.45 -6.24 1.99
C LYS A 471 -86.32 -5.33 2.87
N HIS A 472 -85.92 -5.11 4.12
CA HIS A 472 -86.66 -4.24 5.03
C HIS A 472 -86.61 -2.76 4.58
N LEU A 473 -85.45 -2.25 4.17
CA LEU A 473 -85.30 -0.91 3.59
C LEU A 473 -86.15 -0.72 2.33
N ASP A 474 -86.19 -1.72 1.44
CA ASP A 474 -87.02 -1.68 0.24
C ASP A 474 -88.51 -1.69 0.56
N GLN A 475 -88.92 -2.48 1.56
CA GLN A 475 -90.30 -2.49 2.05
C GLN A 475 -90.68 -1.15 2.67
N CYS A 476 -89.80 -0.52 3.46
CA CYS A 476 -90.03 0.83 3.98
C CYS A 476 -90.12 1.86 2.85
N LEU A 477 -89.31 1.74 1.79
CA LEU A 477 -89.37 2.66 0.65
C LEU A 477 -90.67 2.50 -0.11
N GLN A 478 -91.12 1.27 -0.33
CA GLN A 478 -92.43 1.00 -0.91
C GLN A 478 -93.54 1.57 -0.03
N TYR A 479 -93.55 1.28 1.27
CA TYR A 479 -94.54 1.76 2.22
C TYR A 479 -94.64 3.30 2.21
N VAL A 480 -93.51 3.99 2.36
CA VAL A 480 -93.48 5.46 2.31
C VAL A 480 -93.98 5.94 0.96
N MET A 481 -93.54 5.38 -0.17
CA MET A 481 -94.06 5.78 -1.49
C MET A 481 -95.57 5.56 -1.65
N PHE A 482 -96.15 4.53 -1.03
CA PHE A 482 -97.59 4.24 -1.06
C PHE A 482 -98.42 5.13 -0.14
N GLU A 483 -97.90 5.59 1.01
CA GLU A 483 -98.61 6.55 1.88
C GLU A 483 -98.82 7.94 1.24
N TRP A 484 -98.13 8.25 0.12
CA TRP A 484 -98.18 9.55 -0.56
C TRP A 484 -98.80 9.49 -1.98
N VAL A 485 -99.41 8.37 -2.35
CA VAL A 485 -100.33 8.25 -3.51
C VAL A 485 -101.76 8.29 -2.99
#